data_AF-A0A0F9GK70-F1
#
_entry.id   AF-A0A0F9GK70-F1
#
_cell.length_a   1.000
_cell.length_b   1.000
_cell.length_c   1.000
_cell.angle_alpha   90.00
_cell.angle_beta   90.00
_cell.angle_gamma   90.00
#
_symmetry.space_group_name_H-M   'P 1'
#
loop_
_entity.id
_entity.type
_entity.pdbx_description
1 polymer ?
#
loop_
_entity_poly.entity_id
_entity_poly.type
_entity_poly.pdbx_seq_one_letter_code
_entity_poly.pdbx_strand_id
1 'polypeptide(L)'
;MIQKMKDEMQFLYRVLDTIQAYLQDIILIGGFASLLYRFHEEATQVDSHYLITYDVDLAAEGKIPIRGDNSIHDLLEKAGFECKLLGNFEEPIVKYYPTEIKESKYYVEFLSPLSGSGTKRNGKPDLIETIQKDLSAQKLRYLDLLMKSTSKVHTSSISDLQEQPDLIVRIPDPSMYIMQKILILKERGPTGQNKEYAYIYQTLTCFRKHLKSLAGRYEVLITNQDWKRWYFNFLRLSHDLFRIYLFSEISFNPLFSIPISSGVLSHFL
;
A
#
# COMPACT_ATOMS: atom_id res chain seq x y z
N MET A 1 6.04 9.78 21.71
CA MET A 1 5.16 9.21 20.67
C MET A 1 4.69 10.30 19.72
N ILE A 2 4.07 11.36 20.24
CA ILE A 2 3.62 12.54 19.47
C ILE A 2 4.74 13.14 18.60
N GLN A 3 5.93 13.36 19.16
CA GLN A 3 7.06 13.91 18.38
C GLN A 3 7.48 13.02 17.21
N LYS A 4 7.48 11.69 17.38
CA LYS A 4 7.85 10.77 16.31
C LYS A 4 6.85 10.80 15.16
N MET A 5 5.56 10.86 15.47
CA MET A 5 4.49 10.99 14.46
C MET A 5 4.67 12.25 13.64
N LYS A 6 4.98 13.35 14.32
CA LYS A 6 5.26 14.62 13.67
C LYS A 6 6.44 14.50 12.72
N ASP A 7 7.55 13.90 13.16
CA ASP A 7 8.74 13.69 12.32
C ASP A 7 8.42 12.83 11.08
N GLU A 8 7.64 11.76 11.25
CA GLU A 8 7.19 10.87 10.16
C GLU A 8 6.29 11.61 9.15
N MET A 9 5.33 12.40 9.63
CA MET A 9 4.43 13.20 8.79
C MET A 9 5.19 14.31 8.06
N GLN A 10 6.15 14.95 8.71
CA GLN A 10 7.00 15.97 8.09
C GLN A 10 7.90 15.37 7.02
N PHE A 11 8.46 14.18 7.25
CA PHE A 11 9.22 13.46 6.24
C PHE A 11 8.35 13.10 5.03
N LEU A 12 7.17 12.52 5.27
CA LEU A 12 6.22 12.20 4.21
C LEU A 12 5.85 13.46 3.41
N TYR A 13 5.50 14.55 4.10
CA TYR A 13 5.12 15.80 3.45
C TYR A 13 6.24 16.35 2.56
N ARG A 14 7.48 16.39 3.05
CA ARG A 14 8.64 16.83 2.26
C ARG A 14 8.78 16.02 0.96
N VAL A 15 8.62 14.69 1.03
CA VAL A 15 8.68 13.83 -0.16
C VAL A 15 7.56 14.18 -1.14
N LEU A 16 6.32 14.26 -0.66
CA LEU A 16 5.15 14.55 -1.50
C LEU A 16 5.21 15.93 -2.14
N ASP A 17 5.64 16.94 -1.39
CA ASP A 17 5.82 18.31 -1.87
C ASP A 17 6.92 18.40 -2.93
N THR A 18 8.04 17.69 -2.71
CA THR A 18 9.15 17.60 -3.67
C THR A 18 8.68 17.06 -5.02
N ILE A 19 7.80 16.06 -5.02
CA ILE A 19 7.31 15.40 -6.24
C ILE A 19 5.90 15.86 -6.63
N GLN A 20 5.40 16.98 -6.11
CA GLN A 20 3.99 17.38 -6.22
C GLN A 20 3.42 17.32 -7.66
N ALA A 21 4.24 17.68 -8.64
CA ALA A 21 3.88 17.67 -10.06
C ALA A 21 3.49 16.27 -10.58
N TYR A 22 3.94 15.21 -9.91
CA TYR A 22 3.79 13.81 -10.29
C TYR A 22 2.77 13.05 -9.45
N LEU A 23 2.17 13.66 -8.42
CA LEU A 23 1.24 12.96 -7.50
C LEU A 23 0.01 12.36 -8.19
N GLN A 24 -0.38 12.87 -9.36
CA GLN A 24 -1.47 12.28 -10.13
C GLN A 24 -1.13 10.91 -10.74
N ASP A 25 0.15 10.65 -11.01
CA ASP A 25 0.65 9.42 -11.66
C ASP A 25 1.16 8.39 -10.64
N ILE A 26 1.13 8.74 -9.35
CA ILE A 26 1.71 7.96 -8.25
C ILE A 26 0.65 7.68 -7.18
N ILE A 27 0.74 6.52 -6.54
CA ILE A 27 -0.09 6.16 -5.40
C ILE A 27 0.83 5.87 -4.22
N LEU A 28 0.59 6.53 -3.09
CA LEU A 28 1.27 6.24 -1.84
C LEU A 28 0.73 4.92 -1.28
N ILE A 29 1.60 3.93 -1.11
CA ILE A 29 1.23 2.60 -0.59
C ILE A 29 1.98 2.33 0.73
N GLY A 30 2.05 1.06 1.14
CA GLY A 30 2.87 0.67 2.28
C GLY A 30 2.38 1.20 3.63
N GLY A 31 3.33 1.43 4.54
CA GLY A 31 3.04 1.83 5.92
C GLY A 31 2.38 3.20 6.03
N PHE A 32 2.83 4.18 5.24
CA PHE A 32 2.23 5.51 5.26
C PHE A 32 0.79 5.50 4.76
N ALA A 33 0.43 4.69 3.76
CA ALA A 33 -0.97 4.51 3.37
C ALA A 33 -1.82 3.99 4.54
N SER A 34 -1.32 2.99 5.28
CA SER A 34 -2.00 2.48 6.48
C SER A 34 -2.19 3.55 7.56
N LEU A 35 -1.22 4.45 7.70
CA LEU A 35 -1.27 5.56 8.65
C LEU A 35 -2.30 6.61 8.21
N LEU A 36 -2.33 6.95 6.92
CA LEU A 36 -3.23 7.97 6.38
C LEU A 36 -4.70 7.58 6.42
N TYR A 37 -5.04 6.29 6.49
CA TYR A 37 -6.44 5.85 6.66
C TYR A 37 -7.16 6.47 7.85
N ARG A 38 -6.45 6.91 8.90
CA ARG A 38 -7.09 7.57 10.05
C ARG A 38 -7.66 8.96 9.75
N PHE A 39 -7.22 9.56 8.66
CA PHE A 39 -7.69 10.86 8.16
C PHE A 39 -8.69 10.70 7.00
N HIS A 40 -9.05 9.45 6.67
CA HIS A 40 -10.09 9.18 5.69
C HIS A 40 -11.47 9.55 6.24
N GLU A 41 -12.40 10.00 5.38
CA GLU A 41 -13.73 10.48 5.79
C GLU A 41 -14.58 9.41 6.51
N GLU A 42 -14.49 8.16 6.06
CA GLU A 42 -15.17 7.00 6.68
C GLU A 42 -14.42 6.42 7.89
N ALA A 43 -13.26 7.00 8.26
CA ALA A 43 -12.50 6.51 9.38
C ALA A 43 -13.19 6.85 10.70
N THR A 44 -13.34 5.85 11.54
CA THR A 44 -13.71 6.05 12.92
C THR A 44 -12.44 6.35 13.71
N GLN A 45 -12.44 7.45 14.47
CA GLN A 45 -11.31 7.80 15.35
C GLN A 45 -10.91 6.60 16.22
N VAL A 46 -9.61 6.35 16.27
CA VAL A 46 -9.01 5.25 17.03
C VAL A 46 -7.94 5.83 17.94
N ASP A 47 -8.05 5.57 19.24
CA ASP A 47 -7.04 5.89 20.24
C ASP A 47 -5.87 4.89 20.26
N SER A 48 -5.82 3.97 19.30
CA SER A 48 -4.78 2.96 19.22
C SER A 48 -3.45 3.56 18.79
N HIS A 49 -2.38 2.95 19.27
CA HIS A 49 -1.03 3.17 18.79
C HIS A 49 -0.96 2.88 17.28
N TYR A 50 -0.32 3.78 16.53
CA TYR A 50 -0.13 3.60 15.10
C TYR A 50 1.21 2.90 14.84
N LEU A 51 1.30 2.21 13.70
CA LEU A 51 2.54 1.54 13.28
C LEU A 51 3.52 2.57 12.70
N ILE A 52 4.70 2.63 13.31
CA ILE A 52 5.83 3.45 12.86
C ILE A 52 6.34 2.93 11.52
N THR A 53 6.62 3.84 10.59
CA THR A 53 7.14 3.51 9.26
C THR A 53 8.19 4.55 8.85
N TYR A 54 9.24 4.11 8.19
CA TYR A 54 10.33 4.99 7.77
C TYR A 54 10.45 5.08 6.24
N ASP A 55 9.79 4.17 5.55
CA ASP A 55 9.77 3.97 4.12
C ASP A 55 8.54 4.64 3.48
N VAL A 56 8.79 5.56 2.55
CA VAL A 56 7.77 6.12 1.66
C VAL A 56 7.74 5.29 0.39
N ASP A 57 6.73 4.43 0.30
CA ASP A 57 6.52 3.52 -0.83
C ASP A 57 5.60 4.17 -1.86
N LEU A 58 6.14 4.46 -3.05
CA LEU A 58 5.42 5.14 -4.12
C LEU A 58 5.20 4.19 -5.30
N ALA A 59 3.94 3.88 -5.59
CA ALA A 59 3.59 2.95 -6.65
C ALA A 59 3.25 3.70 -7.95
N ALA A 60 3.79 3.21 -9.08
CA ALA A 60 3.55 3.76 -10.42
C ALA A 60 3.08 2.69 -11.40
N GLU A 61 2.14 3.05 -12.28
CA GLU A 61 1.66 2.18 -13.36
C GLU A 61 2.53 2.37 -14.61
N GLY A 62 3.74 1.82 -14.58
CA GLY A 62 4.68 1.87 -15.70
C GLY A 62 5.35 3.24 -15.88
N LYS A 63 5.49 3.69 -17.13
CA LYS A 63 6.28 4.89 -17.47
C LYS A 63 5.58 6.17 -17.05
N ILE A 64 6.30 7.02 -16.31
CA ILE A 64 5.84 8.36 -15.93
C ILE A 64 6.47 9.40 -16.88
N PRO A 65 5.66 10.21 -17.60
CA PRO A 65 6.18 11.27 -18.46
C PRO A 65 6.86 12.35 -17.63
N ILE A 66 7.96 12.92 -18.12
CA ILE A 66 8.61 14.08 -17.48
C ILE A 66 7.68 15.30 -17.59
N ARG A 67 7.53 16.04 -16.49
CA ARG A 67 6.72 17.27 -16.40
C ARG A 67 7.62 18.48 -16.17
N GLY A 68 7.48 19.48 -17.05
CA GLY A 68 8.39 20.63 -17.06
C GLY A 68 9.83 20.19 -17.36
N ASP A 69 10.79 20.79 -16.66
CA ASP A 69 12.21 20.59 -16.92
C ASP A 69 12.88 19.53 -16.02
N ASN A 70 12.16 18.97 -15.04
CA ASN A 70 12.76 18.12 -14.00
C ASN A 70 12.06 16.76 -13.94
N SER A 71 12.84 15.68 -14.00
CA SER A 71 12.39 14.34 -13.61
C SER A 71 12.15 14.26 -12.10
N ILE A 72 11.48 13.20 -11.64
CA ILE A 72 11.33 12.89 -10.21
C ILE A 72 12.70 12.73 -9.55
N HIS A 73 13.65 12.09 -10.23
CA HIS A 73 15.03 11.95 -9.76
C HIS A 73 15.66 13.32 -9.52
N ASP A 74 15.58 14.23 -10.50
CA ASP A 74 16.14 15.59 -10.39
C ASP A 74 15.50 16.38 -9.23
N LEU A 75 14.19 16.23 -9.03
CA LEU A 75 13.48 16.89 -7.93
C LEU A 75 13.96 16.38 -6.57
N LEU A 76 14.09 15.06 -6.40
CA LEU A 76 14.57 14.44 -5.16
C LEU A 76 16.03 14.85 -4.88
N GLU A 77 16.92 14.82 -5.86
CA GLU A 77 18.31 15.26 -5.67
C GLU A 77 18.39 16.74 -5.26
N LYS A 78 17.65 17.62 -5.96
CA LYS A 78 17.58 19.05 -5.62
C LYS A 78 17.01 19.31 -4.23
N ALA A 79 16.10 18.46 -3.77
CA ALA A 79 15.53 18.52 -2.43
C ALA A 79 16.45 17.91 -1.34
N GLY A 80 17.68 17.51 -1.70
CA GLY A 80 18.67 17.00 -0.75
C GLY A 80 18.52 15.51 -0.45
N PHE A 81 17.96 14.72 -1.36
CA PHE A 81 17.97 13.26 -1.26
C PHE A 81 19.09 12.65 -2.12
N GLU A 82 19.84 11.71 -1.57
CA GLU A 82 20.87 10.94 -2.28
C GLU A 82 20.27 9.65 -2.83
N CYS A 83 20.45 9.42 -4.14
CA CYS A 83 20.12 8.16 -4.80
C CYS A 83 21.14 7.07 -4.43
N LYS A 84 20.67 5.94 -3.90
CA LYS A 84 21.49 4.74 -3.63
C LYS A 84 20.99 3.57 -4.46
N LEU A 85 21.93 2.96 -5.17
CA LEU A 85 21.73 1.76 -5.97
C LEU A 85 22.02 0.54 -5.09
N LEU A 86 21.04 -0.33 -4.92
CA LEU A 86 21.12 -1.51 -4.06
C LEU A 86 20.98 -2.81 -4.88
N GLY A 87 21.73 -3.83 -4.47
CA GLY A 87 21.72 -5.16 -5.07
C GLY A 87 22.65 -5.31 -6.29
N ASN A 88 22.95 -6.56 -6.64
CA ASN A 88 23.83 -6.93 -7.76
C ASN A 88 23.02 -7.36 -9.01
N PHE A 89 21.92 -6.67 -9.29
CA PHE A 89 21.07 -6.95 -10.45
C PHE A 89 21.56 -6.16 -11.67
N GLU A 90 21.27 -6.63 -12.90
CA GLU A 90 21.55 -5.86 -14.13
C GLU A 90 20.87 -4.46 -14.09
N GLU A 91 19.75 -4.35 -13.39
CA GLU A 91 19.07 -3.10 -13.06
C GLU A 91 19.00 -3.01 -11.52
N PRO A 92 19.70 -2.09 -10.84
CA PRO A 92 19.70 -2.03 -9.38
C PRO A 92 18.39 -1.48 -8.80
N ILE A 93 18.10 -1.84 -7.54
CA ILE A 93 17.01 -1.21 -6.78
C ILE A 93 17.44 0.21 -6.44
N VAL A 94 16.59 1.19 -6.73
CA VAL A 94 16.84 2.61 -6.44
C VAL A 94 16.12 2.99 -5.15
N LYS A 95 16.85 3.57 -4.20
CA LYS A 95 16.28 4.19 -2.99
C LYS A 95 16.86 5.58 -2.78
N TYR A 96 16.04 6.50 -2.27
CA TYR A 96 16.47 7.87 -1.99
C TYR A 96 16.50 8.12 -0.49
N TYR A 97 17.63 8.63 0.01
CA TYR A 97 17.85 8.90 1.43
C TYR A 97 18.10 10.39 1.67
N PRO A 98 17.54 11.00 2.73
CA PRO A 98 17.85 12.39 3.06
C PRO A 98 19.34 12.54 3.40
N THR A 99 20.01 13.52 2.81
CA THR A 99 21.46 13.75 2.96
C THR A 99 21.82 14.35 4.32
N GLU A 100 20.91 15.09 4.94
CA GLU A 100 21.16 15.75 6.22
C GLU A 100 21.15 14.81 7.44
N ILE A 101 20.67 13.56 7.25
CA ILE A 101 20.64 12.54 8.31
C ILE A 101 21.61 11.41 7.95
N LYS A 102 22.76 11.40 8.62
CA LYS A 102 23.72 10.30 8.50
C LYS A 102 23.04 8.98 8.90
N GLU A 103 23.15 7.96 8.05
CA GLU A 103 22.55 6.62 8.28
C GLU A 103 21.04 6.69 8.55
N SER A 104 20.35 7.55 7.80
CA SER A 104 18.89 7.68 7.88
C SER A 104 18.18 6.34 7.71
N LYS A 105 17.24 6.06 8.61
CA LYS A 105 16.26 4.97 8.44
C LYS A 105 15.17 5.36 7.44
N TYR A 106 14.97 6.66 7.23
CA TYR A 106 13.99 7.16 6.29
C TYR A 106 14.49 7.05 4.86
N TYR A 107 13.65 6.53 3.98
CA TYR A 107 13.93 6.48 2.55
C TYR A 107 12.67 6.50 1.71
N VAL A 108 12.84 6.83 0.44
CA VAL A 108 11.79 6.74 -0.59
C VAL A 108 12.15 5.61 -1.54
N GLU A 109 11.17 4.78 -1.89
CA GLU A 109 11.30 3.77 -2.92
C GLU A 109 10.12 3.79 -3.89
N PHE A 110 10.38 3.34 -5.11
CA PHE A 110 9.38 3.27 -6.16
C PHE A 110 9.07 1.81 -6.45
N LEU A 111 7.79 1.53 -6.60
CA LEU A 111 7.26 0.19 -6.78
C LEU A 111 6.33 0.14 -7.98
N SER A 112 6.21 -1.03 -8.60
CA SER A 112 5.27 -1.22 -9.69
C SER A 112 4.72 -2.64 -9.77
N PRO A 113 3.62 -2.86 -10.50
CA PRO A 113 3.00 -4.18 -10.57
C PRO A 113 3.89 -5.22 -11.27
N LEU A 114 4.03 -6.39 -10.64
CA LEU A 114 4.57 -7.58 -11.26
C LEU A 114 3.46 -8.41 -11.89
N SER A 115 3.32 -8.32 -13.21
CA SER A 115 2.39 -9.16 -13.98
C SER A 115 3.05 -10.44 -14.50
N GLY A 116 2.26 -11.50 -14.65
CA GLY A 116 2.71 -12.77 -15.21
C GLY A 116 3.64 -13.59 -14.30
N SER A 117 4.53 -14.37 -14.92
CA SER A 117 5.41 -15.32 -14.22
C SER A 117 6.47 -14.65 -13.35
N GLY A 118 6.81 -13.39 -13.64
CA GLY A 118 7.97 -12.71 -13.06
C GLY A 118 9.30 -13.11 -13.72
N THR A 119 9.23 -13.65 -14.94
CA THR A 119 10.39 -14.02 -15.75
C THR A 119 10.24 -13.39 -17.14
N LYS A 120 11.28 -12.68 -17.59
CA LYS A 120 11.39 -12.11 -18.94
C LYS A 120 11.48 -13.25 -19.97
N ARG A 121 11.20 -12.96 -21.26
CA ARG A 121 11.26 -13.95 -22.36
C ARG A 121 12.61 -14.66 -22.50
N ASN A 122 13.69 -14.04 -22.03
CA ASN A 122 15.04 -14.58 -22.02
C ASN A 122 15.36 -15.44 -20.77
N GLY A 123 14.36 -15.77 -19.95
CA GLY A 123 14.53 -16.58 -18.74
C GLY A 123 15.06 -15.81 -17.52
N LYS A 124 15.39 -14.51 -17.64
CA LYS A 124 15.86 -13.70 -16.51
C LYS A 124 14.70 -13.23 -15.62
N PRO A 125 14.93 -12.98 -14.32
CA PRO A 125 13.91 -12.39 -13.45
C PRO A 125 13.41 -11.02 -13.94
N ASP A 126 12.11 -10.77 -13.85
CA ASP A 126 11.47 -9.49 -14.15
C ASP A 126 11.19 -8.72 -12.85
N LEU A 127 12.23 -8.18 -12.23
CA LEU A 127 12.16 -7.62 -10.87
C LEU A 127 12.16 -6.10 -10.82
N ILE A 128 12.64 -5.45 -11.88
CA ILE A 128 12.85 -4.01 -11.94
C ILE A 128 12.30 -3.51 -13.27
N GLU A 129 11.73 -2.32 -13.26
CA GLU A 129 11.49 -1.54 -14.48
C GLU A 129 11.92 -0.10 -14.28
N THR A 130 12.53 0.47 -15.31
CA THR A 130 12.70 1.91 -15.40
C THR A 130 11.33 2.56 -15.59
N ILE A 131 10.91 3.45 -14.68
CA ILE A 131 9.64 4.21 -14.80
C ILE A 131 9.87 5.63 -15.33
N GLN A 132 11.07 6.17 -15.16
CA GLN A 132 11.53 7.43 -15.75
C GLN A 132 13.05 7.37 -15.94
N LYS A 133 13.67 8.31 -16.66
CA LYS A 133 15.13 8.38 -16.74
C LYS A 133 15.72 8.45 -15.32
N ASP A 134 16.74 7.63 -15.05
CA ASP A 134 17.44 7.53 -13.75
C ASP A 134 16.53 7.14 -12.56
N LEU A 135 15.33 6.62 -12.85
CA LEU A 135 14.36 6.18 -11.87
C LEU A 135 13.80 4.80 -12.23
N SER A 136 14.10 3.83 -11.37
CA SER A 136 13.60 2.47 -11.48
C SER A 136 12.67 2.13 -10.32
N ALA A 137 11.66 1.30 -10.61
CA ALA A 137 10.72 0.77 -9.64
C ALA A 137 10.91 -0.74 -9.50
N GLN A 138 10.79 -1.23 -8.27
CA GLN A 138 10.76 -2.66 -8.00
C GLN A 138 9.38 -3.23 -8.28
N LYS A 139 9.34 -4.29 -9.10
CA LYS A 139 8.11 -5.00 -9.43
C LYS A 139 7.69 -5.92 -8.29
N LEU A 140 6.47 -5.76 -7.79
CA LEU A 140 5.89 -6.60 -6.74
C LEU A 140 4.50 -7.12 -7.12
N ARG A 141 4.15 -8.32 -6.64
CA ARG A 141 2.85 -8.94 -6.92
C ARG A 141 1.71 -8.17 -6.27
N TYR A 142 0.56 -8.18 -6.94
CA TYR A 142 -0.71 -7.65 -6.45
C TYR A 142 -0.73 -6.12 -6.20
N LEU A 143 0.28 -5.35 -6.65
CA LEU A 143 0.23 -3.89 -6.54
C LEU A 143 -0.83 -3.28 -7.45
N ASP A 144 -1.13 -3.93 -8.56
CA ASP A 144 -2.23 -3.60 -9.46
C ASP A 144 -3.61 -3.65 -8.78
N LEU A 145 -3.79 -4.42 -7.70
CA LEU A 145 -4.98 -4.30 -6.85
C LEU A 145 -5.07 -2.94 -6.16
N LEU A 146 -3.94 -2.44 -5.65
CA LEU A 146 -3.86 -1.17 -4.92
C LEU A 146 -4.09 0.03 -5.85
N MET A 147 -3.87 -0.14 -7.15
CA MET A 147 -4.05 0.90 -8.16
C MET A 147 -5.46 0.96 -8.73
N LYS A 148 -6.24 -0.12 -8.61
CA LYS A 148 -7.57 -0.22 -9.19
C LYS A 148 -8.56 0.78 -8.62
N SER A 149 -8.53 0.92 -7.31
CA SER A 149 -9.41 1.81 -6.56
C SER A 149 -8.56 2.54 -5.55
N THR A 150 -8.64 3.87 -5.58
CA THR A 150 -7.85 4.74 -4.72
C THR A 150 -8.76 5.72 -4.02
N SER A 151 -8.48 5.95 -2.75
CA SER A 151 -9.04 7.07 -1.98
C SER A 151 -8.11 8.27 -2.06
N LYS A 152 -8.63 9.46 -1.76
CA LYS A 152 -7.84 10.70 -1.69
C LYS A 152 -7.80 11.18 -0.24
N VAL A 153 -6.62 11.61 0.20
CA VAL A 153 -6.42 12.26 1.50
C VAL A 153 -5.80 13.63 1.24
N HIS A 154 -6.40 14.66 1.82
CA HIS A 154 -5.89 16.02 1.80
C HIS A 154 -4.89 16.21 2.94
N THR A 155 -3.67 16.71 2.69
CA THR A 155 -2.70 16.92 3.78
C THR A 155 -3.17 17.95 4.80
N SER A 156 -4.03 18.89 4.41
CA SER A 156 -4.70 19.83 5.32
C SER A 156 -5.59 19.16 6.37
N SER A 157 -6.03 17.90 6.15
CA SER A 157 -6.78 17.12 7.15
C SER A 157 -5.89 16.55 8.27
N ILE A 158 -4.56 16.61 8.09
CA ILE A 158 -3.57 16.09 9.04
C ILE A 158 -3.13 17.24 9.95
N SER A 159 -3.46 17.15 11.24
CA SER A 159 -3.18 18.21 12.22
C SER A 159 -1.73 18.71 12.22
N ASP A 160 -0.78 17.81 12.04
CA ASP A 160 0.66 18.12 12.07
C ASP A 160 1.16 18.81 10.78
N LEU A 161 0.30 18.94 9.76
CA LEU A 161 0.61 19.49 8.44
C LEU A 161 -0.30 20.66 8.05
N GLN A 162 -1.14 21.18 8.95
CA GLN A 162 -2.12 22.23 8.64
C GLN A 162 -1.51 23.55 8.17
N GLU A 163 -0.26 23.85 8.54
CA GLU A 163 0.45 25.06 8.11
C GLU A 163 1.08 24.92 6.72
N GLN A 164 1.11 23.70 6.17
CA GLN A 164 1.67 23.42 4.86
C GLN A 164 0.61 23.57 3.75
N PRO A 165 1.02 23.86 2.50
CA PRO A 165 0.14 23.75 1.34
C PRO A 165 -0.63 22.41 1.28
N ASP A 166 -1.89 22.47 0.87
CA ASP A 166 -2.71 21.27 0.74
C ASP A 166 -2.31 20.46 -0.49
N LEU A 167 -1.90 19.22 -0.26
CA LEU A 167 -1.59 18.22 -1.29
C LEU A 167 -2.67 17.14 -1.26
N ILE A 168 -3.08 16.70 -2.45
CA ILE A 168 -4.02 15.60 -2.61
C ILE A 168 -3.24 14.31 -2.84
N VAL A 169 -3.22 13.46 -1.83
CA VAL A 169 -2.50 12.19 -1.86
C VAL A 169 -3.46 11.06 -2.24
N ARG A 170 -3.10 10.28 -3.26
CA ARG A 170 -3.81 9.04 -3.60
C ARG A 170 -3.25 7.90 -2.75
N ILE A 171 -4.12 7.23 -2.02
CA ILE A 171 -3.84 5.98 -1.31
C ILE A 171 -4.77 4.87 -1.82
N PRO A 172 -4.43 3.59 -1.66
CA PRO A 172 -5.33 2.51 -2.05
C PRO A 172 -6.67 2.62 -1.32
N ASP A 173 -7.73 2.08 -1.92
CA ASP A 173 -8.95 1.83 -1.16
C ASP A 173 -8.65 0.82 -0.03
N PRO A 174 -9.17 1.03 1.19
CA PRO A 174 -8.91 0.16 2.34
C PRO A 174 -9.26 -1.32 2.09
N SER A 175 -10.29 -1.62 1.29
CA SER A 175 -10.64 -3.00 0.95
C SER A 175 -9.57 -3.67 0.09
N MET A 176 -9.04 -2.95 -0.93
CA MET A 176 -7.96 -3.42 -1.79
C MET A 176 -6.65 -3.58 -1.01
N TYR A 177 -6.38 -2.67 -0.07
CA TYR A 177 -5.24 -2.76 0.82
C TYR A 177 -5.29 -4.02 1.69
N ILE A 178 -6.40 -4.26 2.41
CA ILE A 178 -6.57 -5.48 3.22
C ILE A 178 -6.39 -6.74 2.36
N MET A 179 -6.98 -6.76 1.17
CA MET A 179 -6.85 -7.91 0.28
C MET A 179 -5.41 -8.17 -0.14
N GLN A 180 -4.69 -7.13 -0.57
CA GLN A 180 -3.29 -7.24 -0.95
C GLN A 180 -2.45 -7.78 0.21
N LYS A 181 -2.67 -7.27 1.43
CA LYS A 181 -1.99 -7.73 2.65
C LYS A 181 -2.20 -9.20 2.92
N ILE A 182 -3.43 -9.70 2.77
CA ILE A 182 -3.73 -11.12 2.94
C ILE A 182 -3.08 -11.98 1.84
N LEU A 183 -3.11 -11.54 0.60
CA LEU A 183 -2.54 -12.29 -0.53
C LEU A 183 -1.02 -12.47 -0.44
N ILE A 184 -0.31 -11.49 0.09
CA ILE A 184 1.15 -11.54 0.23
C ILE A 184 1.63 -12.27 1.50
N LEU A 185 0.75 -12.65 2.43
CA LEU A 185 1.16 -13.29 3.70
C LEU A 185 2.09 -14.49 3.50
N LYS A 186 1.77 -15.36 2.54
CA LYS A 186 2.56 -16.56 2.23
C LYS A 186 3.95 -16.25 1.65
N GLU A 187 4.14 -15.04 1.13
CA GLU A 187 5.39 -14.57 0.54
C GLU A 187 6.28 -13.90 1.59
N ARG A 188 5.74 -13.67 2.80
CA ARG A 188 6.45 -13.08 3.94
C ARG A 188 6.94 -14.16 4.90
N GLY A 189 8.16 -13.97 5.42
CA GLY A 189 8.61 -14.69 6.61
C GLY A 189 7.85 -14.27 7.87
N PRO A 190 8.06 -14.94 9.03
CA PRO A 190 7.24 -14.74 10.23
C PRO A 190 7.14 -13.29 10.71
N THR A 191 8.26 -12.58 10.79
CA THR A 191 8.26 -11.15 11.18
C THR A 191 7.52 -10.27 10.18
N GLY A 192 7.63 -10.58 8.89
CA GLY A 192 6.90 -9.88 7.84
C GLY A 192 5.39 -10.09 7.97
N GLN A 193 4.96 -11.33 8.24
CA GLN A 193 3.55 -11.65 8.47
C GLN A 193 2.97 -10.87 9.65
N ASN A 194 3.70 -10.76 10.77
CA ASN A 194 3.27 -9.95 11.92
C ASN A 194 3.02 -8.49 11.54
N LYS A 195 3.89 -7.91 10.70
CA LYS A 195 3.72 -6.55 10.17
C LYS A 195 2.44 -6.46 9.32
N GLU A 196 2.20 -7.41 8.43
CA GLU A 196 0.98 -7.41 7.61
C GLU A 196 -0.30 -7.63 8.45
N TYR A 197 -0.27 -8.48 9.49
CA TYR A 197 -1.39 -8.64 10.43
C TYR A 197 -1.70 -7.35 11.17
N ALA A 198 -0.67 -6.64 11.63
CA ALA A 198 -0.84 -5.37 12.31
C ALA A 198 -1.48 -4.32 11.38
N TYR A 199 -1.09 -4.28 10.09
CA TYR A 199 -1.72 -3.41 9.09
C TYR A 199 -3.18 -3.78 8.83
N ILE A 200 -3.50 -5.07 8.70
CA ILE A 200 -4.88 -5.53 8.52
C ILE A 200 -5.73 -5.10 9.74
N TYR A 201 -5.24 -5.36 10.95
CA TYR A 201 -5.92 -4.98 12.19
C TYR A 201 -6.15 -3.48 12.29
N GLN A 202 -5.11 -2.66 12.03
CA GLN A 202 -5.22 -1.20 12.08
C GLN A 202 -6.25 -0.69 11.08
N THR A 203 -6.23 -1.21 9.85
CA THR A 203 -7.18 -0.81 8.79
C THR A 203 -8.61 -1.20 9.18
N LEU A 204 -8.85 -2.46 9.58
CA LEU A 204 -10.17 -2.90 10.03
C LEU A 204 -10.69 -2.08 11.23
N THR A 205 -9.79 -1.69 12.14
CA THR A 205 -10.15 -0.86 13.29
C THR A 205 -10.56 0.55 12.88
N CYS A 206 -9.83 1.17 11.94
CA CYS A 206 -10.19 2.48 11.38
C CYS A 206 -11.57 2.43 10.72
N PHE A 207 -11.90 1.37 10.00
CA PHE A 207 -13.16 1.25 9.26
C PHE A 207 -14.21 0.36 9.94
N ARG A 208 -14.13 0.18 11.27
CA ARG A 208 -14.99 -0.75 12.03
C ARG A 208 -16.49 -0.49 11.88
N LYS A 209 -16.90 0.76 11.65
CA LYS A 209 -18.30 1.15 11.39
C LYS A 209 -18.76 0.88 9.96
N HIS A 210 -17.83 0.63 9.04
CA HIS A 210 -18.05 0.50 7.60
C HIS A 210 -17.62 -0.87 7.04
N LEU A 211 -17.40 -1.88 7.88
CA LEU A 211 -16.92 -3.21 7.44
C LEU A 211 -17.80 -3.85 6.36
N LYS A 212 -19.12 -3.72 6.47
CA LYS A 212 -20.06 -4.22 5.45
C LYS A 212 -19.89 -3.50 4.11
N SER A 213 -19.64 -2.18 4.14
CA SER A 213 -19.34 -1.40 2.93
C SER A 213 -18.01 -1.85 2.32
N LEU A 214 -16.96 -2.02 3.14
CA LEU A 214 -15.67 -2.53 2.66
C LEU A 214 -15.81 -3.90 1.98
N ALA A 215 -16.58 -4.82 2.57
CA ALA A 215 -16.83 -6.14 1.99
C ALA A 215 -17.55 -6.05 0.64
N GLY A 216 -18.49 -5.12 0.47
CA GLY A 216 -19.18 -4.89 -0.80
C GLY A 216 -18.29 -4.34 -1.92
N ARG A 217 -17.15 -3.71 -1.59
CA ARG A 217 -16.25 -3.11 -2.59
C ARG A 217 -15.46 -4.15 -3.38
N TYR A 218 -15.42 -5.41 -2.94
CA TYR A 218 -14.73 -6.47 -3.68
C TYR A 218 -15.39 -6.85 -5.00
N GLU A 219 -16.60 -6.37 -5.29
CA GLU A 219 -17.31 -6.60 -6.55
C GLU A 219 -16.50 -6.13 -7.78
N VAL A 220 -15.65 -5.11 -7.64
CA VAL A 220 -14.80 -4.61 -8.73
C VAL A 220 -13.72 -5.60 -9.20
N LEU A 221 -13.54 -6.72 -8.49
CA LEU A 221 -12.48 -7.69 -8.77
C LEU A 221 -12.86 -8.75 -9.80
N ILE A 222 -14.15 -8.88 -10.13
CA ILE A 222 -14.62 -9.92 -11.06
C ILE A 222 -14.53 -9.43 -12.52
N THR A 223 -13.70 -8.41 -12.77
CA THR A 223 -13.54 -7.82 -14.10
C THR A 223 -12.63 -8.62 -15.04
N ASN A 224 -11.77 -9.51 -14.52
CA ASN A 224 -10.96 -10.42 -15.33
C ASN A 224 -10.68 -11.77 -14.61
N GLN A 225 -10.13 -12.75 -15.35
CA GLN A 225 -9.89 -14.10 -14.82
C GLN A 225 -8.82 -14.16 -13.72
N ASP A 226 -7.73 -13.40 -13.84
CA ASP A 226 -6.66 -13.38 -12.83
C ASP A 226 -7.15 -12.82 -11.50
N TRP A 227 -7.95 -11.77 -11.55
CA TRP A 227 -8.51 -11.12 -10.38
C TRP A 227 -9.58 -11.96 -9.72
N LYS A 228 -10.38 -12.68 -10.52
CA LYS A 228 -11.30 -13.70 -10.00
C LYS A 228 -10.52 -14.78 -9.22
N ARG A 229 -9.39 -15.24 -9.73
CA ARG A 229 -8.51 -16.19 -9.02
C ARG A 229 -7.95 -15.59 -7.73
N TRP A 230 -7.50 -14.34 -7.77
CA TRP A 230 -7.00 -13.64 -6.58
C TRP A 230 -8.07 -13.47 -5.52
N TYR A 231 -9.29 -13.10 -5.92
CA TYR A 231 -10.42 -12.98 -5.03
C TYR A 231 -10.74 -14.31 -4.32
N PHE A 232 -10.80 -15.43 -5.06
CA PHE A 232 -11.00 -16.73 -4.42
C PHE A 232 -9.86 -17.13 -3.48
N ASN A 233 -8.61 -16.84 -3.84
CA ASN A 233 -7.48 -17.08 -2.95
C ASN A 233 -7.54 -16.19 -1.70
N PHE A 234 -7.95 -14.93 -1.85
CA PHE A 234 -8.21 -14.01 -0.75
C PHE A 234 -9.30 -14.54 0.18
N LEU A 235 -10.43 -15.02 -0.34
CA LEU A 235 -11.51 -15.59 0.48
C LEU A 235 -11.02 -16.80 1.29
N ARG A 236 -10.28 -17.71 0.64
CA ARG A 236 -9.71 -18.89 1.30
C ARG A 236 -8.73 -18.49 2.40
N LEU A 237 -7.77 -17.61 2.09
CA LEU A 237 -6.76 -17.15 3.05
C LEU A 237 -7.38 -16.35 4.20
N SER A 238 -8.40 -15.54 3.93
CA SER A 238 -9.13 -14.80 4.95
C SER A 238 -9.87 -15.75 5.88
N HIS A 239 -10.54 -16.76 5.32
CA HIS A 239 -11.18 -17.79 6.12
C HIS A 239 -10.17 -18.52 7.01
N ASP A 240 -9.03 -18.94 6.47
CA ASP A 240 -7.97 -19.60 7.27
C ASP A 240 -7.46 -18.66 8.39
N LEU A 241 -7.20 -17.40 8.06
CA LEU A 241 -6.74 -16.39 9.00
C LEU A 241 -7.75 -16.16 10.13
N PHE A 242 -9.01 -15.86 9.83
CA PHE A 242 -9.98 -15.55 10.90
C PHE A 242 -10.49 -16.80 11.62
N ARG A 243 -10.48 -17.98 10.97
CA ARG A 243 -10.84 -19.25 11.61
C ARG A 243 -9.80 -19.68 12.64
N ILE A 244 -8.51 -19.59 12.33
CA ILE A 244 -7.45 -20.02 13.28
C ILE A 244 -7.52 -19.22 14.60
N TYR A 245 -7.89 -17.94 14.54
CA TYR A 245 -7.97 -17.09 15.73
C TYR A 245 -9.32 -17.12 16.46
N LEU A 246 -10.40 -17.61 15.82
CA LEU A 246 -11.68 -17.83 16.49
C LEU A 246 -11.73 -19.15 17.28
N PHE A 247 -10.88 -20.12 16.94
CA PHE A 247 -10.87 -21.46 17.54
C PHE A 247 -9.76 -21.72 18.56
N SER A 248 -8.89 -20.73 18.86
CA SER A 248 -7.94 -20.85 19.97
C SER A 248 -8.57 -20.66 21.34
N GLU A 249 -9.83 -20.20 21.44
CA GLU A 249 -10.55 -20.11 22.74
C GLU A 249 -11.99 -20.64 22.75
N ILE A 250 -12.60 -21.05 21.62
CA ILE A 250 -13.97 -21.57 21.66
C ILE A 250 -14.14 -22.74 20.70
N SER A 251 -14.43 -23.92 21.25
CA SER A 251 -14.92 -25.09 20.53
C SER A 251 -16.30 -24.80 19.92
N PHE A 252 -16.33 -24.40 18.65
CA PHE A 252 -17.57 -24.25 17.90
C PHE A 252 -17.89 -25.43 16.96
N ASN A 253 -19.10 -25.95 17.13
CA ASN A 253 -19.75 -27.00 16.34
C ASN A 253 -19.94 -26.57 14.87
N PRO A 254 -19.80 -27.46 13.86
CA PRO A 254 -19.85 -27.10 12.46
C PRO A 254 -21.31 -27.08 11.96
N LEU A 255 -21.95 -25.91 12.00
CA LEU A 255 -23.22 -25.68 11.33
C LEU A 255 -23.20 -24.36 10.56
N PHE A 256 -22.32 -24.27 9.56
CA PHE A 256 -22.49 -23.33 8.45
C PHE A 256 -21.90 -23.94 7.16
N SER A 257 -22.60 -24.95 6.65
CA SER A 257 -22.66 -25.21 5.22
C SER A 257 -23.47 -24.08 4.58
N ILE A 258 -22.81 -23.14 3.89
CA ILE A 258 -23.52 -22.20 3.00
C ILE A 258 -23.62 -22.87 1.62
N PRO A 259 -24.83 -23.10 1.09
CA PRO A 259 -25.01 -23.43 -0.31
C PRO A 259 -24.78 -22.16 -1.15
N ILE A 260 -24.01 -22.30 -2.22
CA ILE A 260 -23.77 -21.25 -3.23
C ILE A 260 -25.13 -20.85 -3.82
N SER A 261 -25.44 -19.55 -3.79
CA SER A 261 -26.69 -19.03 -4.32
C SER A 261 -26.86 -19.37 -5.81
N SER A 262 -28.07 -19.76 -6.22
CA SER A 262 -28.64 -19.16 -7.42
C SER A 262 -29.42 -17.92 -6.97
N GLY A 263 -28.88 -16.76 -7.32
CA GLY A 263 -29.65 -15.54 -7.51
C GLY A 263 -30.05 -14.73 -6.26
N VAL A 264 -29.66 -13.47 -6.31
CA VAL A 264 -30.39 -12.31 -5.78
C VAL A 264 -30.26 -12.06 -4.27
N LEU A 265 -29.40 -11.10 -3.95
CA LEU A 265 -29.63 -10.02 -2.99
C LEU A 265 -30.76 -10.25 -1.98
N SER A 266 -30.42 -10.62 -0.74
CA SER A 266 -31.10 -10.09 0.44
C SER A 266 -30.33 -10.36 1.73
N HIS A 267 -30.11 -9.28 2.47
CA HIS A 267 -29.92 -9.20 3.92
C HIS A 267 -28.72 -9.90 4.58
N PHE A 268 -27.63 -9.15 4.71
CA PHE A 268 -26.71 -9.27 5.85
C PHE A 268 -27.19 -8.39 7.02
N LEU A 269 -27.68 -9.03 8.08
CA LEU A 269 -27.35 -8.64 9.45
C LEU A 269 -25.96 -9.22 9.79
#